data_AF-A0A8H4EL46-F1
#
_entry.id   AF-A0A8H4EL46-F1
#
_cell.length_a   1.000
_cell.length_b   1.000
_cell.length_c   1.000
_cell.angle_alpha   90.00
_cell.angle_beta   90.00
_cell.angle_gamma   90.00
#
_symmetry.space_group_name_H-M   'P 1'
#
loop_
_entity.id
_entity.type
_entity.pdbx_description
1 polymer ?
#
loop_
_entity_poly.entity_id
_entity_poly.type
_entity_poly.pdbx_seq_one_letter_code
_entity_poly.pdbx_strand_id
1 'polypeptide(L)'
;MDSKCPECYGLLSRRNCAKSRNVKAHLFKYTTQLIVDDDFNIKGKDNNIQPVQVMFCLKEKNAKKLNSHRWSFKAFAALLEPKICILLDVGTRPSQISIYCLWKGIYFLIL
;
A
#
# COMPACT_ATOMS: atom_id res chain seq x y z
N MET A 1 25.56 8.92 24.28
CA MET A 1 25.78 7.64 23.55
C MET A 1 24.39 7.04 23.44
N ASP A 2 23.64 7.49 22.44
CA ASP A 2 22.19 7.48 22.53
C ASP A 2 21.61 6.39 21.63
N SER A 3 21.03 5.40 22.29
CA SER A 3 20.01 4.44 21.86
C SER A 3 19.53 4.57 20.41
N LYS A 4 20.02 3.65 19.56
CA LYS A 4 19.44 3.37 18.24
C LYS A 4 18.05 2.75 18.41
N CYS A 5 16.98 3.49 18.11
CA CYS A 5 15.68 2.88 17.82
C CYS A 5 15.77 2.10 16.48
N PRO A 6 15.41 0.81 16.42
CA PRO A 6 15.64 -0.04 15.23
C PRO A 6 14.72 0.23 14.02
N GLU A 7 13.74 1.14 14.06
CA GLU A 7 12.59 1.09 13.13
C GLU A 7 12.49 2.20 12.07
N CYS A 8 13.48 3.07 11.93
CA CYS A 8 13.41 4.13 10.91
C CYS A 8 13.94 3.67 9.54
N TYR A 9 13.27 2.71 8.89
CA TYR A 9 13.43 2.44 7.46
C TYR A 9 12.77 3.54 6.61
N GLY A 10 13.36 4.73 6.60
CA GLY A 10 13.26 5.71 5.50
C GLY A 10 11.87 6.17 5.01
N LEU A 11 10.78 5.95 5.74
CA LEU A 11 9.43 6.44 5.43
C LEU A 11 9.10 7.59 6.38
N LEU A 12 9.31 8.82 5.92
CA LEU A 12 9.00 10.01 6.71
C LEU A 12 7.49 10.26 6.67
N SER A 13 6.83 9.96 7.79
CA SER A 13 5.54 10.56 8.12
C SER A 13 5.77 12.02 8.49
N ARG A 14 5.00 12.93 7.89
CA ARG A 14 5.12 14.38 8.04
C ARG A 14 4.74 14.83 9.46
N ARG A 15 5.63 14.62 10.43
CA ARG A 15 5.69 15.36 11.70
C ARG A 15 7.06 16.02 11.79
N ASN A 16 7.07 17.33 11.49
CA ASN A 16 8.10 18.32 11.76
C ASN A 16 9.46 17.78 12.24
N CYS A 17 10.30 17.31 11.33
CA CYS A 17 11.69 17.01 11.63
C CYS A 17 12.57 18.05 10.93
N ALA A 18 12.97 19.07 11.69
CA ALA A 18 13.79 20.22 11.28
C ALA A 18 15.28 19.86 11.02
N LYS A 19 15.56 18.76 10.32
CA LYS A 19 16.90 18.43 9.82
C LYS A 19 16.77 17.82 8.42
N SER A 20 17.53 18.35 7.46
CA SER A 20 17.64 17.86 6.08
C SER A 20 18.22 16.44 6.01
N ARG A 21 17.43 15.46 6.44
CA ARG A 21 17.69 14.06 6.13
C ARG A 21 17.26 13.84 4.69
N ASN A 22 18.12 13.20 3.89
CA ASN A 22 17.80 12.80 2.53
C ASN A 22 16.55 11.90 2.54
N VAL A 23 15.38 12.49 2.27
CA VAL A 23 14.11 11.79 2.21
C VAL A 23 14.18 10.80 1.05
N LYS A 24 13.72 9.56 1.28
CA LYS A 24 13.73 8.53 0.23
C LYS A 24 12.37 8.43 -0.44
N ALA A 25 11.32 8.53 0.35
CA ALA A 25 9.94 8.55 -0.10
C ALA A 25 9.04 9.26 0.91
N HIS A 26 7.94 9.80 0.39
CA HIS A 26 6.83 10.37 1.15
C HIS A 26 5.68 9.37 1.15
N LEU A 27 5.15 9.05 2.33
CA LEU A 27 4.07 8.08 2.48
C LEU A 27 2.83 8.73 3.06
N PHE A 28 1.73 8.59 2.34
CA PHE A 28 0.40 9.04 2.73
C PHE A 28 -0.47 7.82 2.95
N LYS A 29 -1.23 7.82 4.04
CA LYS A 29 -2.11 6.70 4.41
C LYS A 29 -3.51 7.21 4.69
N TYR A 30 -4.49 6.43 4.26
CA TYR A 30 -5.90 6.68 4.54
C TYR A 30 -6.62 5.35 4.69
N THR A 31 -7.41 5.22 5.76
CA THR A 31 -8.21 4.01 6.01
C THR A 31 -9.65 4.34 5.70
N THR A 32 -10.26 3.62 4.75
CA THR A 32 -11.66 3.79 4.37
C THR A 32 -12.49 2.60 4.84
N GLN A 33 -13.72 2.84 5.25
CA GLN A 33 -14.76 1.83 5.52
C GLN A 33 -16.01 2.11 4.67
N LEU A 34 -15.82 2.80 3.55
CA LEU A 34 -16.88 3.19 2.63
C LEU A 34 -16.79 2.36 1.35
N ILE A 35 -17.94 1.85 0.92
CA ILE A 35 -18.16 1.21 -0.38
C ILE A 35 -19.07 2.14 -1.17
N VAL A 36 -18.74 2.34 -2.45
CA VAL A 36 -19.58 3.07 -3.40
C VAL A 36 -20.15 2.03 -4.36
N ASP A 37 -21.47 2.00 -4.54
CA ASP A 37 -22.10 1.12 -5.53
C ASP A 37 -22.11 1.75 -6.93
N ASP A 38 -22.58 0.98 -7.93
CA ASP A 38 -22.61 1.41 -9.32
C ASP A 38 -23.51 2.65 -9.55
N ASP A 39 -24.46 2.90 -8.63
CA ASP A 39 -25.36 4.05 -8.59
C ASP A 39 -24.79 5.23 -7.76
N PHE A 40 -23.51 5.16 -7.37
CA PHE A 40 -22.81 6.15 -6.54
C PHE A 40 -23.35 6.34 -5.12
N ASN A 41 -24.14 5.40 -4.60
CA ASN A 41 -24.57 5.44 -3.21
C ASN A 41 -23.45 4.97 -2.30
N ILE A 42 -23.23 5.72 -1.22
CA ILE A 42 -22.22 5.41 -0.22
C ILE A 42 -22.82 4.46 0.82
N LYS A 43 -22.27 3.26 0.93
CA LYS A 43 -22.57 2.26 1.97
C LYS A 43 -21.37 2.19 2.92
N GLY A 44 -21.57 2.19 4.23
CA GLY A 44 -20.40 2.31 5.12
C GLY A 44 -20.61 2.12 6.60
N LYS A 45 -21.71 2.63 7.15
CA LYS A 45 -21.85 2.73 8.61
C LYS A 45 -22.48 1.51 9.27
N ASP A 46 -23.35 0.80 8.55
CA ASP A 46 -24.21 -0.24 9.13
C ASP A 46 -23.82 -1.68 8.70
N ASN A 47 -22.92 -1.83 7.72
CA ASN A 47 -22.71 -3.10 7.01
C ASN A 47 -21.46 -3.92 7.44
N ASN A 48 -20.90 -3.68 8.63
CA ASN A 48 -19.69 -4.37 9.13
C ASN A 48 -18.58 -4.50 8.06
N ILE A 49 -18.35 -3.42 7.32
CA ILE A 49 -17.41 -3.40 6.20
C ILE A 49 -16.00 -3.42 6.76
N GLN A 50 -15.19 -4.37 6.28
CA GLN A 50 -13.80 -4.45 6.68
C GLN A 50 -13.04 -3.20 6.22
N PRO A 51 -12.26 -2.53 7.10
CA PRO A 51 -11.47 -1.37 6.71
C PRO A 51 -10.46 -1.70 5.62
N VAL A 52 -10.43 -0.87 4.58
CA VAL A 52 -9.43 -0.91 3.51
C VAL A 52 -8.38 0.15 3.77
N GLN A 53 -7.12 -0.27 3.89
CA GLN A 53 -5.98 0.62 4.03
C GLN A 53 -5.45 1.01 2.66
N VAL A 54 -5.61 2.28 2.30
CA VAL A 54 -5.01 2.87 1.10
C VAL A 54 -3.71 3.55 1.49
N MET A 55 -2.65 3.30 0.72
CA MET A 55 -1.33 3.87 0.92
C MET A 55 -0.82 4.43 -0.40
N PHE A 56 -0.46 5.71 -0.43
CA PHE A 56 0.20 6.35 -1.55
C PHE A 56 1.64 6.66 -1.18
N CYS A 57 2.59 6.10 -1.94
CA CYS A 57 4.02 6.30 -1.71
C CYS A 57 4.66 7.00 -2.91
N LEU A 58 5.20 8.20 -2.69
CA LEU A 58 5.95 8.95 -3.69
C LEU A 58 7.44 8.85 -3.40
N LYS A 59 8.19 8.22 -4.31
CA LYS A 59 9.64 8.10 -4.22
C LYS A 59 10.31 9.34 -4.84
N GLU A 60 11.30 9.92 -4.18
CA GLU A 60 11.96 11.14 -4.67
C GLU A 60 12.85 10.90 -5.90
N LYS A 61 13.42 9.70 -6.01
CA LYS A 61 14.32 9.33 -7.11
C LYS A 61 13.76 8.16 -7.90
N ASN A 62 13.55 8.36 -9.20
CA ASN A 62 13.23 7.27 -10.11
C ASN A 62 14.40 6.27 -10.17
N ALA A 63 14.12 4.97 -10.09
CA ALA A 63 15.14 3.91 -10.09
C ALA A 63 14.95 2.85 -11.18
N LYS A 64 14.17 3.12 -12.23
CA LYS A 64 13.69 2.12 -13.22
C LYS A 64 12.72 1.10 -12.60
N LYS A 65 11.87 0.50 -13.44
CA LYS A 65 10.73 -0.36 -13.04
C LYS A 65 11.14 -1.49 -12.08
N LEU A 66 12.14 -2.29 -12.46
CA LEU A 66 12.56 -3.46 -11.68
C LEU A 66 13.08 -3.11 -10.28
N ASN A 67 13.95 -2.09 -10.17
CA ASN A 67 14.49 -1.70 -8.86
C ASN A 67 13.43 -1.01 -8.00
N SER A 68 12.48 -0.30 -8.61
CA SER A 68 11.35 0.29 -7.88
C SER A 68 10.45 -0.79 -7.27
N HIS A 69 10.16 -1.89 -8.00
CA HIS A 69 9.42 -3.02 -7.44
C HIS A 69 10.19 -3.68 -6.30
N ARG A 70 11.47 -4.00 -6.50
CA ARG A 70 12.32 -4.61 -5.46
C ARG A 70 12.41 -3.75 -4.20
N TRP A 71 12.52 -2.43 -4.38
CA TRP A 71 12.51 -1.47 -3.29
C TRP A 71 11.17 -1.46 -2.55
N SER A 72 10.05 -1.47 -3.28
CA SER A 72 8.70 -1.53 -2.71
C SER A 72 8.50 -2.79 -1.86
N PHE A 73 8.85 -3.98 -2.37
CA PHE A 73 8.74 -5.22 -1.60
C PHE A 73 9.63 -5.22 -0.36
N LYS A 74 10.88 -4.75 -0.47
CA LYS A 74 11.78 -4.64 0.69
C LYS A 74 11.27 -3.66 1.76
N ALA A 75 10.60 -2.58 1.35
CA ALA A 75 10.12 -1.56 2.27
C ALA A 75 8.78 -1.95 2.93
N PHE A 76 7.84 -2.48 2.15
CA PHE A 76 6.46 -2.69 2.62
C PHE A 76 6.15 -4.15 2.96
N ALA A 77 6.57 -5.12 2.12
CA ALA A 77 6.20 -6.51 2.35
C ALA A 77 6.87 -7.10 3.61
N ALA A 78 8.06 -6.60 3.97
CA ALA A 78 8.73 -6.97 5.21
C ALA A 78 8.01 -6.48 6.47
N LEU A 79 7.19 -5.42 6.37
CA LEU A 79 6.45 -4.85 7.50
C LEU A 79 4.98 -5.32 7.53
N LEU A 80 4.36 -5.48 6.36
CA LEU A 80 2.96 -5.84 6.22
C LEU A 80 2.73 -7.35 6.15
N GLU A 81 3.80 -8.12 5.87
CA GLU A 81 3.77 -9.59 5.73
C GLU A 81 2.54 -10.10 4.95
N PRO A 82 2.30 -9.59 3.72
CA PRO A 82 1.07 -9.90 3.01
C PRO A 82 1.06 -11.37 2.56
N LYS A 83 -0.06 -12.07 2.79
CA LYS A 83 -0.27 -13.45 2.26
C LYS A 83 -0.25 -13.50 0.73
N ILE A 84 -0.82 -12.47 0.09
CA ILE A 84 -0.94 -12.35 -1.37
C ILE A 84 -0.55 -10.94 -1.77
N CYS A 85 0.28 -10.80 -2.80
CA CYS A 85 0.59 -9.52 -3.42
C CYS A 85 0.25 -9.56 -4.91
N ILE A 86 -0.56 -8.61 -5.38
CA ILE A 86 -0.94 -8.45 -6.78
C ILE A 86 -0.31 -7.15 -7.29
N LEU A 87 0.50 -7.24 -8.34
CA LEU A 87 1.06 -6.07 -9.01
C LEU A 87 0.18 -5.71 -10.21
N LEU A 88 -0.33 -4.48 -10.22
CA LEU A 88 -1.14 -3.94 -11.32
C LEU A 88 -0.37 -2.83 -12.04
N ASP A 89 -0.13 -3.02 -13.34
CA ASP A 89 0.54 -2.02 -14.15
C ASP A 89 -0.39 -0.83 -14.45
N VAL A 90 0.17 0.38 -14.37
CA VAL A 90 -0.55 1.62 -14.72
C VAL A 90 -1.01 1.55 -16.17
N GLY A 91 -2.28 1.87 -16.41
CA GLY A 91 -2.92 1.74 -17.72
C GLY A 91 -3.64 0.40 -17.93
N THR A 92 -3.51 -0.56 -17.01
CA THR A 92 -4.32 -1.78 -17.04
C THR A 92 -5.74 -1.47 -16.54
N ARG A 93 -6.75 -1.79 -17.34
CA ARG A 93 -8.16 -1.70 -16.93
C ARG A 93 -8.67 -3.10 -16.57
N PRO A 94 -8.64 -3.50 -15.28
CA PRO A 94 -9.23 -4.77 -14.86
C PRO A 94 -10.73 -4.80 -15.17
N SER A 95 -11.25 -5.98 -15.54
CA SER A 95 -12.70 -6.19 -15.56
C SER A 95 -13.25 -6.22 -14.13
N GLN A 96 -14.56 -5.97 -13.98
CA GLN A 96 -15.21 -5.77 -12.67
C GLN A 96 -14.90 -6.87 -11.63
N ILE A 97 -14.75 -8.12 -12.08
CA ILE A 97 -14.48 -9.27 -11.22
C ILE A 97 -13.04 -9.79 -11.29
N SER A 98 -12.19 -9.25 -12.16
CA SER A 98 -10.86 -9.85 -12.45
C SER A 98 -9.93 -9.91 -11.23
N ILE A 99 -9.88 -8.85 -10.42
CA ILE A 99 -9.05 -8.83 -9.21
C ILE A 99 -9.57 -9.84 -8.18
N TYR A 100 -10.89 -9.95 -8.02
CA TYR A 100 -11.51 -10.94 -7.15
C TYR A 100 -11.20 -12.37 -7.61
N CYS A 101 -11.35 -12.67 -8.90
CA CYS A 101 -11.04 -13.98 -9.45
C CYS A 101 -9.55 -14.33 -9.29
N LEU A 102 -8.65 -13.37 -9.51
CA LEU A 102 -7.21 -13.56 -9.30
C LEU A 102 -6.89 -13.88 -7.84
N TRP A 103 -7.44 -13.09 -6.91
CA TRP A 103 -7.29 -13.34 -5.49
C TRP A 103 -7.85 -14.70 -5.08
N LYS A 104 -9.07 -15.05 -5.53
CA LYS A 104 -9.75 -16.31 -5.21
C LYS A 104 -8.96 -17.53 -5.69
N GLY A 105 -8.42 -17.46 -6.92
CA GLY A 105 -7.60 -18.53 -7.49
C GLY A 105 -6.31 -18.76 -6.70
N ILE A 106 -5.63 -17.69 -6.29
CA ILE A 106 -4.39 -17.77 -5.49
C ILE A 106 -4.71 -18.21 -4.05
N TYR A 107 -5.78 -17.69 -3.45
CA TYR A 107 -6.14 -17.99 -2.07
C TYR A 107 -6.48 -19.46 -1.85
N PHE A 108 -7.15 -20.10 -2.81
CA PHE A 108 -7.47 -21.52 -2.76
C PHE A 108 -6.23 -22.43 -2.84
N LEU A 109 -5.10 -21.93 -3.34
CA LEU A 109 -3.83 -22.66 -3.40
C LEU A 109 -2.98 -22.51 -2.12
N ILE A 110 -3.36 -21.59 -1.22
CA ILE A 110 -2.61 -21.26 0.01
C ILE A 110 -3.27 -21.90 1.25
N LEU A 111 -4.51 -22.39 1.14
CA LEU A 111 -5.20 -23.22 2.14
C LEU A 111 -5.01 -24.70 1.84
#